data_AF-A0ABD2BFK9-F1
#
_entry.id   AF-A0ABD2BFK9-F1
#
_cell.length_a   1.000
_cell.length_b   1.000
_cell.length_c   1.000
_cell.angle_alpha   90.00
_cell.angle_beta   90.00
_cell.angle_gamma   90.00
#
_symmetry.space_group_name_H-M   'P 1'
#
loop_
_entity.id
_entity.type
_entity.pdbx_description
1 polymer ?
#
loop_
_entity_poly.entity_id
_entity_poly.type
_entity_poly.pdbx_seq_one_letter_code
_entity_poly.pdbx_strand_id
1 'polypeptide(L)'
;MALLARNICKVLSQTAQKGAIRPLHVGTVLHQENIVEQEGKVKCTLIPGDGVGPELVLSVQNVFKAANVPIEFEPYFLSEVNPTLSAPLEQVSNSIARNKVCLKGILATPDHSHTGELQTLNMKLRRSLDLYSNVVHVKSLPGVKSRHQNVDCVIIREQTEGEYSALEHESVKGVVECLKIVTATKSQRIAKFAFDYAVKNNRKKVTCVHKANIMKLGDGLFLKSCQEIAKLYPRITFETMIVDNCTMQMVSNPHQFDVMVMPNLYGNIVDNLASGLVGGAGVVPGATYSAECVVFEPGARHTYSEAVGRNVANPTAMLLCAVKLLHHVNLKRYSEQIRDALNRVLNDGKVLTKDLGGQSSTTEFTAADIQQCTGPLELLNELNAEGREKITALRSSIDKLTSLSETKINEKERTELLAEVETYKKQLTASLGAFRKANVISACVIDKLAREDLLSISEEQQNALRKRRDKQGLASASNQVTEKLLSISRHLAETTQKSGDTLDTLLTSSDKVSSTKNELEHQQQVIVQSGKLLGKYGRREVTDKVLLVLAFAFFLACVFYILQKRLF
;
A
#
# COMPACT_ATOMS: atom_id res chain seq x y z
N MET A 1 36.09 46.31 39.49
CA MET A 1 35.84 47.08 38.23
C MET A 1 36.78 46.74 37.07
N ALA A 2 37.48 45.58 37.08
CA ALA A 2 38.24 45.09 35.91
C ALA A 2 37.96 43.59 35.58
N LEU A 3 36.94 42.99 36.20
CA LEU A 3 36.51 41.59 35.94
C LEU A 3 35.11 41.46 35.32
N LEU A 4 34.31 42.54 35.29
CA LEU A 4 33.01 42.56 34.58
C LEU A 4 33.13 42.95 33.09
N ALA A 5 34.25 43.54 32.67
CA ALA A 5 34.48 43.96 31.28
C ALA A 5 35.03 42.84 30.37
N ARG A 6 35.43 41.68 30.92
CA ARG A 6 35.97 40.55 30.12
C ARG A 6 34.93 39.49 29.74
N ASN A 7 33.76 39.45 30.38
CA ASN A 7 32.71 38.47 30.05
C ASN A 7 31.66 38.99 29.05
N ILE A 8 31.66 40.29 28.74
CA ILE A 8 30.73 40.87 27.74
C ILE A 8 31.32 40.82 26.32
N CYS A 9 32.65 40.84 26.16
CA CYS A 9 33.32 40.71 24.85
C CYS A 9 33.45 39.27 24.31
N LYS A 10 33.09 38.24 25.09
CA LYS A 10 33.12 36.83 24.62
C LYS A 10 31.75 36.32 24.14
N VAL A 11 30.66 36.99 24.52
CA VAL A 11 29.30 36.65 24.09
C VAL A 11 28.91 37.37 22.79
N LEU A 12 29.54 38.51 22.48
CA LEU A 12 29.27 39.28 21.25
C LEU A 12 30.11 38.85 20.03
N SER A 13 31.10 37.96 20.19
CA SER A 13 31.91 37.43 19.07
C SER A 13 31.50 36.03 18.58
N GLN A 14 30.58 35.34 19.27
CA GLN A 14 30.10 34.00 18.87
C GLN A 14 28.72 34.00 18.18
N THR A 15 28.00 35.12 18.15
CA THR A 15 26.70 35.25 17.48
C THR A 15 26.75 35.91 16.10
N ALA A 16 27.92 36.40 15.67
CA ALA A 16 28.09 37.09 14.38
C ALA A 16 28.53 36.18 13.20
N GLN A 17 28.50 34.84 13.34
CA GLN A 17 28.99 33.92 12.29
C GLN A 17 28.06 32.77 11.88
N LYS A 18 26.76 32.81 12.21
CA LYS A 18 25.76 31.87 11.67
C LYS A 18 24.49 32.59 11.24
N GLY A 19 24.58 33.27 10.10
CA GLY A 19 23.47 33.93 9.42
C GLY A 19 23.77 34.16 7.95
N ALA A 20 24.38 33.16 7.29
CA ALA A 20 24.58 33.19 5.84
C ALA A 20 23.30 32.67 5.17
N ILE A 21 22.40 33.59 4.82
CA ILE A 21 21.31 33.36 3.89
C ILE A 21 21.95 33.05 2.54
N ARG A 22 21.93 31.78 2.12
CA ARG A 22 22.25 31.41 0.74
C ARG A 22 21.17 31.97 -0.18
N PRO A 23 21.50 32.67 -1.26
CA PRO A 23 20.51 33.12 -2.23
C PRO A 23 19.94 31.90 -2.94
N LEU A 24 18.63 31.68 -2.83
CA LEU A 24 17.90 30.78 -3.72
C LEU A 24 18.01 31.36 -5.13
N HIS A 25 18.64 30.59 -6.02
CA HIS A 25 18.74 30.87 -7.44
C HIS A 25 17.36 31.17 -8.03
N VAL A 26 17.23 32.34 -8.65
CA VAL A 26 16.19 32.64 -9.63
C VAL A 26 16.52 31.82 -10.87
N GLY A 27 15.83 30.69 -11.03
CA GLY A 27 15.82 29.88 -12.24
C GLY A 27 14.63 30.28 -13.12
N THR A 28 14.96 30.72 -14.32
CA THR A 28 14.09 31.13 -15.43
C THR A 28 12.88 30.22 -15.62
N VAL A 29 11.68 30.82 -15.70
CA VAL A 29 10.45 30.15 -16.15
C VAL A 29 10.61 29.83 -17.64
N LEU A 30 11.05 28.62 -17.94
CA LEU A 30 10.89 27.98 -19.23
C LEU A 30 10.01 26.76 -19.01
N HIS A 31 8.99 26.61 -19.87
CA HIS A 31 7.97 25.57 -19.86
C HIS A 31 8.42 24.24 -19.26
N GLN A 32 7.94 23.93 -18.06
CA GLN A 32 8.07 22.63 -17.43
C GLN A 32 6.68 21.99 -17.41
N GLU A 33 6.43 21.14 -18.41
CA GLU A 33 5.34 20.16 -18.36
C GLU A 33 5.49 19.33 -17.07
N ASN A 34 4.39 19.23 -16.31
CA ASN A 34 4.10 18.25 -15.25
C ASN A 34 5.31 17.48 -14.66
N ILE A 35 5.90 18.01 -13.59
CA ILE A 35 6.65 17.18 -12.64
C ILE A 35 5.92 17.24 -11.30
N VAL A 36 4.91 16.38 -11.18
CA VAL A 36 4.57 15.79 -9.89
C VAL A 36 5.84 15.02 -9.48
N GLU A 37 6.45 15.35 -8.34
CA GLU A 37 7.49 14.50 -7.76
C GLU A 37 6.91 13.08 -7.64
N GLN A 38 7.37 12.15 -8.49
CA GLN A 38 7.03 10.75 -8.36
C GLN A 38 7.68 10.26 -7.07
N GLU A 39 6.89 9.94 -6.04
CA GLU A 39 7.34 9.01 -5.00
C GLU A 39 7.98 7.81 -5.71
N GLY A 40 9.28 7.57 -5.45
CA GLY A 40 10.07 6.63 -6.24
C GLY A 40 9.45 5.23 -6.22
N LYS A 41 8.94 4.78 -7.38
CA LYS A 41 8.36 3.44 -7.52
C LYS A 41 9.41 2.38 -7.17
N VAL A 42 9.02 1.39 -6.39
CA VAL A 42 9.89 0.25 -6.07
C VAL A 42 9.99 -0.64 -7.30
N LYS A 43 11.22 -0.86 -7.80
CA LYS A 43 11.45 -1.77 -8.91
C LYS A 43 11.45 -3.22 -8.44
N CYS A 44 10.73 -4.08 -9.14
CA CYS A 44 10.64 -5.50 -8.84
C CYS A 44 10.86 -6.31 -10.12
N THR A 45 11.77 -7.29 -10.07
CA THR A 45 11.93 -8.24 -11.18
C THR A 45 10.71 -9.14 -11.24
N LEU A 46 10.14 -9.33 -12.43
CA LEU A 46 8.97 -10.17 -12.63
C LEU A 46 9.31 -11.33 -13.57
N ILE A 47 9.09 -12.56 -13.11
CA ILE A 47 9.28 -13.76 -13.93
C ILE A 47 7.92 -14.46 -14.03
N PRO A 48 7.19 -14.35 -15.16
CA PRO A 48 5.89 -15.00 -15.32
C PRO A 48 5.93 -16.52 -15.11
N GLY A 49 7.03 -17.15 -15.50
CA GLY A 49 7.21 -18.60 -15.47
C GLY A 49 6.44 -19.33 -16.57
N ASP A 50 6.32 -20.63 -16.40
CA ASP A 50 5.69 -21.56 -17.34
C ASP A 50 4.27 -21.95 -16.89
N GLY A 51 3.57 -22.68 -17.75
CA GLY A 51 2.23 -23.16 -17.46
C GLY A 51 1.25 -21.99 -17.26
N VAL A 52 0.42 -22.05 -16.22
CA VAL A 52 -0.56 -20.98 -15.91
C VAL A 52 0.09 -19.71 -15.32
N GLY A 53 1.40 -19.73 -15.07
CA GLY A 53 2.15 -18.63 -14.46
C GLY A 53 1.87 -17.24 -15.07
N PRO A 54 1.91 -17.07 -16.40
CA PRO A 54 1.59 -15.80 -17.06
C PRO A 54 0.19 -15.26 -16.76
N GLU A 55 -0.84 -16.13 -16.67
CA GLU A 55 -2.21 -15.72 -16.34
C GLU A 55 -2.32 -15.25 -14.89
N LEU A 56 -1.65 -15.97 -13.97
CA LEU A 56 -1.64 -15.62 -12.54
C LEU A 56 -0.88 -14.31 -12.28
N VAL A 57 0.23 -14.11 -12.97
CA VAL A 57 1.01 -12.87 -12.87
C VAL A 57 0.24 -11.68 -13.46
N LEU A 58 -0.47 -11.89 -14.57
CA LEU A 58 -1.34 -10.86 -15.14
C LEU A 58 -2.47 -10.47 -14.17
N SER A 59 -3.05 -11.44 -13.46
CA SER A 59 -4.02 -11.19 -12.39
C SER A 59 -3.44 -10.25 -11.31
N VAL A 60 -2.23 -10.52 -10.83
CA VAL A 60 -1.53 -9.63 -9.88
C VAL A 60 -1.32 -8.23 -10.45
N GLN A 61 -0.87 -8.13 -11.70
CA GLN A 61 -0.66 -6.82 -12.34
C GLN A 61 -1.95 -6.00 -12.44
N ASN A 62 -3.07 -6.66 -12.74
CA ASN A 62 -4.39 -6.00 -12.79
C ASN A 62 -4.83 -5.50 -11.41
N VAL A 63 -4.66 -6.31 -10.36
CA VAL A 63 -4.96 -5.91 -8.98
C VAL A 63 -4.07 -4.74 -8.55
N PHE A 64 -2.76 -4.81 -8.82
CA PHE A 64 -1.80 -3.75 -8.48
C PHE A 64 -2.10 -2.45 -9.20
N LYS A 65 -2.49 -2.52 -10.48
CA LYS A 65 -2.90 -1.36 -11.26
C LYS A 65 -4.18 -0.74 -10.72
N ALA A 66 -5.18 -1.56 -10.38
CA ALA A 66 -6.44 -1.07 -9.81
C ALA A 66 -6.25 -0.42 -8.43
N ALA A 67 -5.38 -1.01 -7.59
CA ALA A 67 -5.03 -0.48 -6.28
C ALA A 67 -4.02 0.68 -6.32
N ASN A 68 -3.51 1.07 -7.50
CA ASN A 68 -2.46 2.08 -7.68
C ASN A 68 -1.23 1.85 -6.79
N VAL A 69 -0.74 0.60 -6.77
CA VAL A 69 0.45 0.22 -6.00
C VAL A 69 1.71 0.86 -6.62
N PRO A 70 2.60 1.48 -5.82
CA PRO A 70 3.83 2.12 -6.30
C PRO A 70 4.95 1.11 -6.60
N ILE A 71 4.65 0.08 -7.39
CA ILE A 71 5.62 -0.93 -7.86
C ILE A 71 5.73 -0.87 -9.38
N GLU A 72 6.96 -0.91 -9.87
CA GLU A 72 7.29 -1.05 -11.28
C GLU A 72 7.88 -2.44 -11.54
N PHE A 73 7.23 -3.23 -12.39
CA PHE A 73 7.70 -4.56 -12.74
C PHE A 73 8.66 -4.52 -13.94
N GLU A 74 9.82 -5.18 -13.80
CA GLU A 74 10.79 -5.44 -14.87
C GLU A 74 10.63 -6.91 -15.32
N PRO A 75 9.85 -7.21 -16.38
CA PRO A 75 9.53 -8.58 -16.77
C PRO A 75 10.67 -9.26 -17.51
N TYR A 76 10.93 -10.52 -17.16
CA TYR A 76 11.82 -11.43 -17.89
C TYR A 76 11.13 -12.75 -18.13
N PHE A 77 11.14 -13.21 -19.38
CA PHE A 77 10.75 -14.56 -19.71
C PHE A 77 11.90 -15.51 -19.41
N LEU A 78 11.68 -16.46 -18.50
CA LEU A 78 12.66 -17.47 -18.11
C LEU A 78 11.94 -18.82 -18.12
N SER A 79 12.45 -19.75 -18.90
CA SER A 79 11.84 -21.07 -19.12
C SER A 79 12.91 -22.11 -19.46
N GLU A 80 12.79 -23.30 -18.90
CA GLU A 80 13.65 -24.44 -19.24
C GLU A 80 13.09 -25.23 -20.43
N VAL A 81 11.76 -25.22 -20.59
CA VAL A 81 11.05 -25.90 -21.69
C VAL A 81 11.09 -25.11 -23.00
N ASN A 82 11.23 -23.79 -22.93
CA ASN A 82 11.34 -22.90 -24.10
C ASN A 82 12.68 -22.14 -24.10
N PRO A 83 13.83 -22.83 -24.29
CA PRO A 83 15.16 -22.25 -24.13
C PRO A 83 15.47 -21.13 -25.13
N THR A 84 14.87 -21.15 -26.32
CA THR A 84 15.08 -20.13 -27.37
C THR A 84 14.49 -18.77 -27.01
N LEU A 85 13.38 -18.75 -26.29
CA LEU A 85 12.72 -17.53 -25.81
C LEU A 85 13.25 -17.09 -24.44
N SER A 86 13.85 -18.03 -23.70
CA SER A 86 14.35 -17.84 -22.34
C SER A 86 15.48 -16.81 -22.31
N ALA A 87 15.35 -15.81 -21.44
CA ALA A 87 16.42 -14.86 -21.18
C ALA A 87 17.64 -15.56 -20.54
N PRO A 88 18.87 -15.10 -20.83
CA PRO A 88 20.06 -15.61 -20.17
C PRO A 88 19.94 -15.54 -18.64
N LEU A 89 20.29 -16.63 -17.96
CA LEU A 89 20.20 -16.72 -16.49
C LEU A 89 20.95 -15.59 -15.78
N GLU A 90 22.11 -15.19 -16.31
CA GLU A 90 22.93 -14.10 -15.77
C GLU A 90 22.19 -12.76 -15.81
N GLN A 91 21.49 -12.46 -16.92
CA GLN A 91 20.70 -11.23 -17.05
C GLN A 91 19.59 -11.16 -16.00
N VAL A 92 18.89 -12.28 -15.79
CA VAL A 92 17.82 -12.37 -14.79
C VAL A 92 18.38 -12.29 -13.37
N SER A 93 19.47 -13.02 -13.08
CA SER A 93 20.14 -12.99 -11.78
C SER A 93 20.63 -11.58 -11.45
N ASN A 94 21.21 -10.86 -12.43
CA ASN A 94 21.67 -9.49 -12.26
C ASN A 94 20.51 -8.51 -12.02
N SER A 95 19.35 -8.70 -12.66
CA SER A 95 18.15 -7.90 -12.36
C SER A 95 17.67 -8.14 -10.92
N ILE A 96 17.59 -9.41 -10.48
CA ILE A 96 17.19 -9.73 -9.10
C ILE A 96 18.21 -9.17 -8.09
N ALA A 97 19.51 -9.28 -8.38
CA ALA A 97 20.56 -8.73 -7.54
C ALA A 97 20.55 -7.19 -7.49
N ARG A 98 20.07 -6.52 -8.54
CA ARG A 98 19.91 -5.06 -8.60
C ARG A 98 18.68 -4.59 -7.84
N ASN A 99 17.53 -5.22 -8.11
CA ASN A 99 16.24 -4.83 -7.55
C ASN A 99 16.01 -5.38 -6.13
N LYS A 100 16.78 -6.41 -5.74
CA LYS A 100 16.70 -7.17 -4.46
C LYS A 100 15.38 -7.90 -4.20
N VAL A 101 14.34 -7.65 -5.01
CA VAL A 101 13.01 -8.24 -4.87
C VAL A 101 12.54 -8.78 -6.22
N CYS A 102 12.00 -9.99 -6.20
CA CYS A 102 11.44 -10.65 -7.37
C CYS A 102 10.10 -11.29 -7.06
N LEU A 103 9.14 -11.18 -8.00
CA LEU A 103 7.93 -12.00 -8.03
C LEU A 103 8.06 -12.99 -9.20
N LYS A 104 7.88 -14.27 -8.90
CA LYS A 104 8.18 -15.35 -9.83
C LYS A 104 7.07 -16.41 -9.85
N GLY A 105 6.62 -16.77 -11.05
CA GLY A 105 5.81 -17.96 -11.33
C GLY A 105 6.62 -19.25 -11.29
N ILE A 106 5.94 -20.38 -11.47
CA ILE A 106 6.60 -21.68 -11.43
C ILE A 106 7.30 -21.93 -12.77
N LEU A 107 8.56 -22.36 -12.74
CA LEU A 107 9.26 -22.82 -13.95
C LEU A 107 9.06 -24.32 -14.08
N ALA A 108 8.70 -24.77 -15.28
CA ALA A 108 8.62 -26.18 -15.60
C ALA A 108 10.04 -26.77 -15.62
N THR A 109 10.19 -27.95 -15.03
CA THR A 109 11.44 -28.72 -15.10
C THR A 109 11.13 -30.00 -15.87
N PRO A 110 11.89 -30.31 -16.95
CA PRO A 110 11.68 -31.52 -17.72
C PRO A 110 12.07 -32.77 -16.90
N ASP A 111 11.34 -33.88 -17.08
CA ASP A 111 11.61 -35.13 -16.37
C ASP A 111 12.95 -35.78 -16.77
N HIS A 112 13.45 -35.45 -17.96
CA HIS A 112 14.72 -35.93 -18.47
C HIS A 112 15.53 -34.77 -19.05
N SER A 113 16.83 -34.77 -18.77
CA SER A 113 17.73 -33.81 -19.38
C SER A 113 18.05 -34.23 -20.82
N HIS A 114 17.68 -33.40 -21.79
CA HIS A 114 18.05 -33.60 -23.19
C HIS A 114 19.55 -33.35 -23.44
N THR A 115 20.23 -32.63 -22.55
CA THR A 115 21.64 -32.23 -22.67
C THR A 115 22.58 -33.04 -21.77
N GLY A 116 22.04 -33.92 -20.92
CA GLY A 116 22.79 -34.64 -19.87
C GLY A 116 23.13 -33.78 -18.65
N GLU A 117 22.74 -32.50 -18.64
CA GLU A 117 22.93 -31.63 -17.48
C GLU A 117 21.87 -31.92 -16.41
N LEU A 118 22.32 -32.31 -15.22
CA LEU A 118 21.46 -32.63 -14.08
C LEU A 118 20.95 -31.37 -13.36
N GLN A 119 21.58 -30.21 -13.58
CA GLN A 119 21.22 -28.96 -12.91
C GLN A 119 20.10 -28.25 -13.66
N THR A 120 18.93 -28.22 -13.05
CA THR A 120 17.74 -27.52 -13.57
C THR A 120 17.91 -26.00 -13.51
N LEU A 121 17.13 -25.26 -14.31
CA LEU A 121 17.19 -23.80 -14.35
C LEU A 121 16.85 -23.17 -12.98
N ASN A 122 15.87 -23.74 -12.27
CA ASN A 122 15.54 -23.36 -10.89
C ASN A 122 16.72 -23.55 -9.93
N MET A 123 17.49 -24.63 -10.08
CA MET A 123 18.67 -24.89 -9.25
C MET A 123 19.79 -23.91 -9.53
N LYS A 124 20.07 -23.63 -10.81
CA LYS A 124 21.09 -22.65 -11.20
C LYS A 124 20.76 -21.25 -10.67
N LEU A 125 19.50 -20.81 -10.77
CA LEU A 125 19.05 -19.53 -10.22
C LEU A 125 19.19 -19.46 -8.70
N ARG A 126 18.87 -20.54 -7.98
CA ARG A 126 19.03 -20.57 -6.52
C ARG A 126 20.49 -20.51 -6.10
N ARG A 127 21.37 -21.19 -6.83
CA ARG A 127 22.82 -21.19 -6.57
C ARG A 127 23.45 -19.84 -6.92
N SER A 128 23.09 -19.21 -8.04
CA SER A 128 23.65 -17.93 -8.45
C SER A 128 23.37 -16.80 -7.45
N LEU A 129 22.21 -16.84 -6.80
CA LEU A 129 21.76 -15.83 -5.84
C LEU A 129 21.90 -16.26 -4.37
N ASP A 130 22.46 -17.45 -4.09
CA ASP A 130 22.53 -18.08 -2.76
C ASP A 130 21.19 -18.02 -2.00
N LEU A 131 20.11 -18.36 -2.72
CA LEU A 131 18.75 -18.44 -2.21
C LEU A 131 18.60 -19.70 -1.35
N TYR A 132 18.99 -19.59 -0.08
CA TYR A 132 19.20 -20.74 0.79
C TYR A 132 18.00 -21.17 1.62
N SER A 133 17.03 -20.29 1.85
CA SER A 133 15.89 -20.55 2.71
C SER A 133 14.57 -20.39 1.97
N ASN A 134 13.87 -21.49 1.73
CA ASN A 134 12.47 -21.46 1.30
C ASN A 134 11.58 -21.37 2.54
N VAL A 135 10.61 -20.46 2.51
CA VAL A 135 9.63 -20.28 3.58
C VAL A 135 8.26 -20.41 2.96
N VAL A 136 7.53 -21.43 3.36
CA VAL A 136 6.16 -21.69 2.91
C VAL A 136 5.22 -21.49 4.08
N HIS A 137 4.22 -20.63 3.89
CA HIS A 137 3.24 -20.33 4.94
C HIS A 137 1.96 -21.10 4.67
N VAL A 138 1.75 -22.16 5.44
CA VAL A 138 0.60 -23.05 5.32
C VAL A 138 -0.45 -22.62 6.32
N LYS A 139 -1.42 -21.84 5.84
CA LYS A 139 -2.50 -21.30 6.66
C LYS A 139 -3.86 -21.65 6.05
N SER A 140 -4.77 -22.18 6.85
CA SER A 140 -6.18 -22.34 6.46
C SER A 140 -6.77 -20.97 6.15
N LEU A 141 -7.25 -20.80 4.92
CA LEU A 141 -7.88 -19.57 4.49
C LEU A 141 -9.38 -19.58 4.84
N PRO A 142 -9.95 -18.41 5.17
CA PRO A 142 -11.39 -18.29 5.40
C PRO A 142 -12.18 -18.69 4.14
N GLY A 143 -13.30 -19.40 4.31
CA GLY A 143 -14.16 -19.85 3.20
C GLY A 143 -13.65 -21.05 2.38
N VAL A 144 -12.37 -21.44 2.53
CA VAL A 144 -11.81 -22.61 1.85
C VAL A 144 -12.16 -23.90 2.61
N LYS A 145 -12.90 -24.78 1.96
CA LYS A 145 -13.31 -26.06 2.55
C LYS A 145 -12.17 -27.08 2.48
N SER A 146 -11.70 -27.52 3.64
CA SER A 146 -10.69 -28.57 3.80
C SER A 146 -11.03 -29.47 4.99
N ARG A 147 -10.41 -30.66 5.04
CA ARG A 147 -10.61 -31.63 6.13
C ARG A 147 -10.15 -31.08 7.49
N HIS A 148 -9.04 -30.35 7.50
CA HIS A 148 -8.49 -29.72 8.71
C HIS A 148 -8.71 -28.22 8.64
N GLN A 149 -9.23 -27.65 9.73
CA GLN A 149 -9.54 -26.23 9.87
C GLN A 149 -8.54 -25.56 10.81
N ASN A 150 -8.28 -24.26 10.69
CA ASN A 150 -7.38 -23.50 11.57
C ASN A 150 -5.93 -24.05 11.64
N VAL A 151 -5.42 -24.57 10.53
CA VAL A 151 -3.99 -24.91 10.40
C VAL A 151 -3.22 -23.61 10.18
N ASP A 152 -2.12 -23.40 10.91
CA ASP A 152 -1.23 -22.25 10.72
C ASP A 152 0.20 -22.64 11.11
N CYS A 153 0.94 -23.20 10.15
CA CYS A 153 2.34 -23.57 10.31
C CYS A 153 3.22 -22.96 9.22
N VAL A 154 4.51 -22.86 9.51
CA VAL A 154 5.51 -22.33 8.59
C VAL A 154 6.58 -23.38 8.38
N ILE A 155 6.82 -23.72 7.12
CA ILE A 155 7.86 -24.67 6.73
C ILE A 155 9.04 -23.90 6.18
N ILE A 156 10.20 -24.14 6.78
CA ILE A 156 11.49 -23.53 6.42
C ILE A 156 12.40 -24.64 5.92
N ARG A 157 12.75 -24.55 4.64
CA ARG A 157 13.48 -25.58 3.91
C ARG A 157 14.82 -25.05 3.44
N GLU A 158 15.87 -25.83 3.68
CA GLU A 158 17.20 -25.64 3.08
C GLU A 158 17.11 -25.88 1.55
N GLN A 159 17.68 -24.99 0.73
CA GLN A 159 17.54 -25.05 -0.73
C GLN A 159 18.83 -25.24 -1.53
N THR A 160 20.01 -25.16 -0.90
CA THR A 160 21.32 -25.08 -1.57
C THR A 160 22.16 -26.34 -1.47
N GLU A 161 21.78 -27.33 -0.66
CA GLU A 161 22.47 -28.61 -0.54
C GLU A 161 21.48 -29.78 -0.36
N GLY A 162 21.98 -30.90 0.16
CA GLY A 162 21.22 -32.14 0.31
C GLY A 162 21.18 -32.95 -0.97
N GLU A 163 20.04 -33.57 -1.21
CA GLU A 163 19.75 -34.43 -2.36
C GLU A 163 19.71 -33.63 -3.67
N TYR A 164 19.51 -32.32 -3.61
CA TYR A 164 19.49 -31.41 -4.76
C TYR A 164 20.90 -30.88 -5.09
N SER A 165 21.95 -31.62 -4.71
CA SER A 165 23.31 -31.33 -5.15
C SER A 165 23.51 -31.68 -6.64
N ALA A 166 22.62 -32.49 -7.23
CA ALA A 166 22.71 -32.99 -8.61
C ALA A 166 24.05 -33.70 -8.89
N LEU A 167 24.51 -34.48 -7.90
CA LEU A 167 25.71 -35.30 -7.97
C LEU A 167 25.26 -36.76 -8.10
N GLU A 168 25.00 -37.16 -9.33
CA GLU A 168 24.58 -38.51 -9.68
C GLU A 168 25.49 -39.07 -10.76
N HIS A 169 25.82 -40.35 -10.65
CA HIS A 169 26.59 -41.04 -11.68
C HIS A 169 26.20 -42.52 -11.71
N GLU A 170 26.38 -43.15 -12.86
CA GLU A 170 26.19 -44.58 -13.04
C GLU A 170 27.56 -45.25 -13.03
N SER A 171 27.96 -45.79 -11.87
CA SER A 171 29.29 -46.42 -11.68
C SER A 171 29.46 -47.65 -12.58
N VAL A 172 28.40 -48.44 -12.72
CA VAL A 172 28.29 -49.60 -13.61
C VAL A 172 26.88 -49.60 -14.18
N LYS A 173 26.69 -50.10 -15.41
CA LYS A 173 25.37 -50.20 -16.04
C LYS A 173 24.34 -50.84 -15.10
N GLY A 174 23.29 -50.10 -14.76
CA GLY A 174 22.23 -50.48 -13.83
C GLY A 174 22.47 -50.09 -12.36
N VAL A 175 23.60 -49.47 -12.02
CA VAL A 175 23.96 -49.05 -10.65
C VAL A 175 24.19 -47.54 -10.63
N VAL A 176 23.20 -46.81 -10.12
CA VAL A 176 23.23 -45.35 -10.01
C VAL A 176 23.50 -44.95 -8.56
N GLU A 177 24.51 -44.12 -8.37
CA GLU A 177 24.86 -43.52 -7.08
C GLU A 177 24.39 -42.07 -7.05
N CYS A 178 23.73 -41.69 -5.95
CA CYS A 178 23.33 -40.30 -5.67
C CYS A 178 24.03 -39.81 -4.40
N LEU A 179 24.83 -38.77 -4.53
CA LEU A 179 25.65 -38.23 -3.43
C LEU A 179 24.91 -37.07 -2.75
N LYS A 180 24.37 -37.33 -1.56
CA LYS A 180 23.81 -36.32 -0.67
C LYS A 180 24.92 -35.60 0.10
N ILE A 181 25.00 -34.29 -0.05
CA ILE A 181 25.96 -33.44 0.67
C ILE A 181 25.23 -32.61 1.72
N VAL A 182 25.68 -32.68 2.97
CA VAL A 182 25.18 -31.85 4.07
C VAL A 182 26.37 -31.21 4.77
N THR A 183 26.33 -29.91 4.98
CA THR A 183 27.41 -29.16 5.60
C THR A 183 26.94 -28.47 6.89
N ALA A 184 27.84 -28.41 7.88
CA ALA A 184 27.54 -27.76 9.16
C ALA A 184 27.20 -26.28 8.95
N THR A 185 27.96 -25.57 8.11
CA THR A 185 27.77 -24.14 7.86
C THR A 185 26.39 -23.81 7.31
N LYS A 186 25.90 -24.54 6.30
CA LYS A 186 24.58 -24.31 5.71
C LYS A 186 23.46 -24.75 6.66
N SER A 187 23.65 -25.86 7.37
CA SER A 187 22.73 -26.34 8.41
C SER A 187 22.55 -25.35 9.57
N GLN A 188 23.65 -24.77 10.07
CA GLN A 188 23.62 -23.75 11.12
C GLN A 188 22.96 -22.46 10.62
N ARG A 189 23.22 -22.05 9.37
CA ARG A 189 22.62 -20.87 8.76
C ARG A 189 21.10 -20.98 8.65
N ILE A 190 20.58 -22.10 8.12
CA ILE A 190 19.13 -22.29 7.98
C ILE A 190 18.45 -22.44 9.35
N ALA A 191 19.10 -23.11 10.31
CA ALA A 191 18.60 -23.18 11.68
C ALA A 191 18.50 -21.79 12.30
N LYS A 192 19.55 -20.97 12.18
CA LYS A 192 19.54 -19.58 12.68
C LYS A 192 18.42 -18.77 12.03
N PHE A 193 18.27 -18.87 10.71
CA PHE A 193 17.17 -18.21 10.00
C PHE A 193 15.80 -18.65 10.54
N ALA A 194 15.59 -19.94 10.81
CA ALA A 194 14.32 -20.43 11.33
C ALA A 194 13.99 -19.88 12.73
N PHE A 195 14.98 -19.81 13.63
CA PHE A 195 14.79 -19.20 14.95
C PHE A 195 14.58 -17.68 14.87
N ASP A 196 15.36 -16.97 14.04
CA ASP A 196 15.16 -15.53 13.82
C ASP A 196 13.77 -15.24 13.23
N TYR A 197 13.32 -16.08 12.30
CA TYR A 197 11.98 -16.00 11.74
C TYR A 197 10.91 -16.22 12.82
N ALA A 198 11.09 -17.23 13.68
CA ALA A 198 10.16 -17.52 14.77
C ALA A 198 10.04 -16.32 15.73
N VAL A 199 11.17 -15.74 16.14
CA VAL A 199 11.20 -14.54 17.00
C VAL A 199 10.51 -13.36 16.32
N LYS A 200 10.86 -13.06 15.06
CA LYS A 200 10.32 -11.91 14.32
C LYS A 200 8.80 -12.00 14.11
N ASN A 201 8.27 -13.22 13.96
CA ASN A 201 6.85 -13.46 13.70
C ASN A 201 6.08 -13.91 14.96
N ASN A 202 6.65 -13.73 16.16
CA ASN A 202 6.04 -14.09 17.44
C ASN A 202 5.59 -15.56 17.53
N ARG A 203 6.31 -16.46 16.84
CA ARG A 203 6.12 -17.90 16.96
C ARG A 203 6.84 -18.43 18.20
N LYS A 204 6.36 -19.52 18.75
CA LYS A 204 6.78 -20.03 20.06
C LYS A 204 7.56 -21.34 19.97
N LYS A 205 7.43 -22.06 18.85
CA LYS A 205 8.01 -23.39 18.70
C LYS A 205 8.67 -23.61 17.35
N VAL A 206 9.85 -24.23 17.37
CA VAL A 206 10.61 -24.66 16.18
C VAL A 206 10.84 -26.17 16.25
N THR A 207 10.38 -26.90 15.24
CA THR A 207 10.55 -28.36 15.12
C THR A 207 11.57 -28.68 14.03
N CYS A 208 12.68 -29.32 14.39
CA CYS A 208 13.65 -29.84 13.44
C CYS A 208 13.19 -31.19 12.89
N VAL A 209 12.94 -31.28 11.58
CA VAL A 209 12.53 -32.53 10.93
C VAL A 209 13.73 -33.20 10.24
N HIS A 210 13.96 -34.48 10.53
CA HIS A 210 15.14 -35.22 10.09
C HIS A 210 14.88 -36.73 9.94
N LYS A 211 15.86 -37.48 9.43
CA LYS A 211 15.91 -38.96 9.35
C LYS A 211 17.22 -39.50 9.94
N ALA A 212 17.70 -38.85 11.00
CA ALA A 212 18.97 -39.19 11.68
C ALA A 212 19.02 -40.62 12.26
N ASN A 213 17.87 -41.30 12.41
CA ASN A 213 17.82 -42.71 12.79
C ASN A 213 18.39 -43.66 11.73
N ILE A 214 18.33 -43.26 10.45
CA ILE A 214 18.94 -43.99 9.32
C ILE A 214 20.23 -43.30 8.89
N MET A 215 20.17 -42.00 8.58
CA MET A 215 21.33 -41.21 8.15
C MET A 215 22.05 -40.56 9.33
N LYS A 216 22.78 -41.38 10.09
CA LYS A 216 23.44 -40.97 11.33
C LYS A 216 24.44 -39.83 11.16
N LEU A 217 25.12 -39.75 10.01
CA LEU A 217 26.11 -38.69 9.74
C LEU A 217 25.47 -37.46 9.10
N GLY A 218 24.84 -37.59 7.93
CA GLY A 218 24.28 -36.45 7.19
C GLY A 218 23.18 -35.73 7.97
N ASP A 219 22.09 -36.44 8.29
CA ASP A 219 20.99 -35.86 9.04
C ASP A 219 21.31 -35.68 10.53
N GLY A 220 22.22 -36.51 11.07
CA GLY A 220 22.74 -36.29 12.42
C GLY A 220 23.50 -34.96 12.55
N LEU A 221 24.26 -34.56 11.52
CA LEU A 221 24.93 -33.26 11.47
C LEU A 221 23.92 -32.11 11.40
N PHE A 222 22.88 -32.23 10.58
CA PHE A 222 21.81 -31.24 10.50
C PHE A 222 21.09 -31.07 11.84
N LEU A 223 20.71 -32.18 12.47
CA LEU A 223 20.06 -32.21 13.79
C LEU A 223 20.93 -31.56 14.86
N LYS A 224 22.22 -31.94 14.92
CA LYS A 224 23.18 -31.38 15.88
C LYS A 224 23.34 -29.87 15.68
N SER A 225 23.43 -29.42 14.43
CA SER A 225 23.51 -28.00 14.10
C SER A 225 22.28 -27.23 14.59
N CYS A 226 21.08 -27.77 14.38
CA CYS A 226 19.84 -27.17 14.90
C CYS A 226 19.82 -27.11 16.43
N GLN A 227 20.25 -28.18 17.11
CA GLN A 227 20.34 -28.23 18.57
C GLN A 227 21.34 -27.22 19.14
N GLU A 228 22.48 -27.01 18.47
CA GLU A 228 23.47 -26.01 18.87
C GLU A 228 22.91 -24.59 18.76
N ILE A 229 22.25 -24.27 17.65
CA ILE A 229 21.61 -22.96 17.47
C ILE A 229 20.44 -22.76 18.44
N ALA A 230 19.65 -23.79 18.73
CA ALA A 230 18.52 -23.70 19.67
C ALA A 230 18.93 -23.16 21.05
N LYS A 231 20.14 -23.48 21.52
CA LYS A 231 20.69 -22.98 22.80
C LYS A 231 20.78 -21.46 22.87
N LEU A 232 20.89 -20.78 21.72
CA LEU A 232 20.95 -19.32 21.63
C LEU A 232 19.57 -18.66 21.78
N TYR A 233 18.47 -19.44 21.69
CA TYR A 233 17.09 -18.93 21.69
C TYR A 233 16.24 -19.59 22.80
N PRO A 234 16.53 -19.35 24.09
CA PRO A 234 15.89 -20.06 25.21
C PRO A 234 14.37 -19.80 25.35
N ARG A 235 13.85 -18.76 24.69
CA ARG A 235 12.40 -18.44 24.69
C ARG A 235 11.59 -19.26 23.68
N ILE A 236 12.25 -19.89 22.71
CA ILE A 236 11.61 -20.69 21.68
C ILE A 236 11.72 -22.17 22.07
N THR A 237 10.58 -22.86 22.10
CA THR A 237 10.57 -24.31 22.36
C THR A 237 11.17 -25.02 21.15
N PHE A 238 12.17 -25.87 21.39
CA PHE A 238 12.80 -26.66 20.35
C PHE A 238 12.38 -28.13 20.46
N GLU A 239 11.87 -28.68 19.36
CA GLU A 239 11.48 -30.08 19.24
C GLU A 239 12.20 -30.72 18.05
N THR A 240 12.31 -32.05 18.08
CA THR A 240 12.91 -32.83 17.00
C THR A 240 11.95 -33.93 16.60
N MET A 241 11.74 -34.13 15.30
CA MET A 241 10.81 -35.13 14.82
C MET A 241 11.40 -35.88 13.62
N ILE A 242 11.24 -37.20 13.62
CA ILE A 242 11.60 -38.01 12.45
C ILE A 242 10.57 -37.73 11.34
N VAL A 243 11.02 -37.57 10.09
CA VAL A 243 10.18 -37.18 8.95
C VAL A 243 8.96 -38.10 8.76
N ASP A 244 9.07 -39.41 8.96
CA ASP A 244 7.93 -40.33 8.87
C ASP A 244 6.86 -40.03 9.91
N ASN A 245 7.27 -39.78 11.16
CA ASN A 245 6.31 -39.39 12.20
C ASN A 245 5.78 -37.99 11.91
N CYS A 246 6.60 -37.08 11.39
CA CYS A 246 6.17 -35.76 10.97
C CYS A 246 5.03 -35.84 9.94
N THR A 247 5.15 -36.66 8.90
CA THR A 247 4.10 -36.79 7.88
C THR A 247 2.84 -37.45 8.45
N MET A 248 2.97 -38.48 9.29
CA MET A 248 1.82 -39.08 10.00
C MET A 248 1.09 -38.05 10.88
N GLN A 249 1.85 -37.28 11.66
CA GLN A 249 1.32 -36.25 12.56
C GLN A 249 0.72 -35.08 11.79
N MET A 250 1.29 -34.70 10.65
CA MET A 250 0.77 -33.61 9.82
C MET A 250 -0.64 -33.91 9.30
N VAL A 251 -0.90 -35.16 8.91
CA VAL A 251 -2.23 -35.58 8.45
C VAL A 251 -3.18 -35.84 9.62
N SER A 252 -2.68 -36.27 10.78
CA SER A 252 -3.53 -36.63 11.93
C SER A 252 -3.90 -35.43 12.80
N ASN A 253 -2.92 -34.61 13.16
CA ASN A 253 -3.05 -33.44 14.03
C ASN A 253 -2.07 -32.32 13.60
N PRO A 254 -2.37 -31.57 12.52
CA PRO A 254 -1.51 -30.51 12.02
C PRO A 254 -1.35 -29.33 12.98
N HIS A 255 -2.27 -29.12 13.92
CA HIS A 255 -2.29 -27.97 14.85
C HIS A 255 -1.11 -27.94 15.83
N GLN A 256 -0.42 -29.06 16.01
CA GLN A 256 0.73 -29.13 16.89
C GLN A 256 1.97 -28.42 16.33
N PHE A 257 2.01 -28.15 15.03
CA PHE A 257 3.15 -27.56 14.35
C PHE A 257 3.06 -26.03 14.31
N ASP A 258 4.20 -25.38 14.54
CA ASP A 258 4.36 -23.93 14.45
C ASP A 258 5.39 -23.62 13.35
N VAL A 259 6.67 -23.44 13.68
CA VAL A 259 7.75 -23.37 12.69
C VAL A 259 8.43 -24.73 12.56
N MET A 260 8.67 -25.18 11.33
CA MET A 260 9.36 -26.42 11.03
C MET A 260 10.60 -26.13 10.19
N VAL A 261 11.76 -26.66 10.57
CA VAL A 261 13.02 -26.51 9.82
C VAL A 261 13.52 -27.87 9.36
N MET A 262 13.90 -27.98 8.08
CA MET A 262 14.28 -29.27 7.51
C MET A 262 15.23 -29.19 6.30
N PRO A 263 15.96 -30.29 6.02
CA PRO A 263 16.72 -30.48 4.79
C PRO A 263 15.86 -30.41 3.52
N ASN A 264 16.54 -30.26 2.39
CA ASN A 264 15.95 -29.92 1.10
C ASN A 264 14.85 -30.88 0.62
N LEU A 265 15.11 -32.20 0.58
CA LEU A 265 14.13 -33.16 0.09
C LEU A 265 12.88 -33.25 0.97
N TYR A 266 13.06 -33.30 2.30
CA TYR A 266 11.93 -33.39 3.23
C TYR A 266 11.08 -32.13 3.18
N GLY A 267 11.71 -30.97 3.06
CA GLY A 267 11.04 -29.69 2.82
C GLY A 267 10.07 -29.78 1.66
N ASN A 268 10.55 -30.28 0.51
CA ASN A 268 9.68 -30.43 -0.66
C ASN A 268 8.46 -31.32 -0.41
N ILE A 269 8.67 -32.46 0.23
CA ILE A 269 7.61 -33.45 0.45
C ILE A 269 6.58 -32.90 1.44
N VAL A 270 7.07 -32.35 2.57
CA VAL A 270 6.23 -31.83 3.64
C VAL A 270 5.50 -30.56 3.20
N ASP A 271 6.10 -29.70 2.38
CA ASP A 271 5.44 -28.53 1.79
C ASP A 271 4.23 -28.92 0.93
N ASN A 272 4.39 -29.91 0.05
CA ASN A 272 3.31 -30.37 -0.82
C ASN A 272 2.20 -31.07 -0.01
N LEU A 273 2.59 -31.90 0.98
CA LEU A 273 1.65 -32.52 1.91
C LEU A 273 0.81 -31.46 2.63
N ALA A 274 1.48 -30.47 3.22
CA ALA A 274 0.87 -29.40 3.98
C ALA A 274 -0.05 -28.51 3.12
N SER A 275 0.36 -28.25 1.88
CA SER A 275 -0.47 -27.53 0.91
C SER A 275 -1.79 -28.26 0.63
N GLY A 276 -1.75 -29.59 0.51
CA GLY A 276 -2.95 -30.42 0.37
C GLY A 276 -3.92 -30.33 1.56
N LEU A 277 -3.43 -30.01 2.78
CA LEU A 277 -4.27 -29.92 3.98
C LEU A 277 -5.11 -28.64 4.05
N VAL A 278 -4.65 -27.54 3.42
CA VAL A 278 -5.26 -26.20 3.55
C VAL A 278 -6.05 -25.73 2.33
N GLY A 279 -6.18 -26.56 1.29
CA GLY A 279 -6.93 -26.22 0.07
C GLY A 279 -6.18 -26.47 -1.24
N GLY A 280 -4.95 -26.97 -1.18
CA GLY A 280 -4.15 -27.33 -2.34
C GLY A 280 -3.12 -26.28 -2.75
N ALA A 281 -2.48 -26.51 -3.90
CA ALA A 281 -1.39 -25.70 -4.40
C ALA A 281 -1.79 -24.23 -4.70
N GLY A 282 -3.06 -24.03 -5.10
CA GLY A 282 -3.58 -22.73 -5.53
C GLY A 282 -3.70 -21.67 -4.43
N VAL A 283 -3.51 -22.03 -3.15
CA VAL A 283 -3.73 -21.12 -2.01
C VAL A 283 -2.50 -20.87 -1.13
N VAL A 284 -1.40 -21.58 -1.37
CA VAL A 284 -0.22 -21.52 -0.48
C VAL A 284 0.86 -20.60 -1.03
N PRO A 285 1.17 -19.48 -0.37
CA PRO A 285 2.26 -18.60 -0.77
C PRO A 285 3.62 -19.07 -0.23
N GLY A 286 4.66 -18.79 -0.99
CA GLY A 286 6.05 -19.05 -0.63
C GLY A 286 6.94 -17.81 -0.78
N ALA A 287 8.08 -17.83 -0.10
CA ALA A 287 9.15 -16.85 -0.26
C ALA A 287 10.49 -17.53 -0.10
N THR A 288 11.40 -17.29 -1.02
CA THR A 288 12.75 -17.82 -1.02
C THR A 288 13.72 -16.68 -0.70
N TYR A 289 14.48 -16.81 0.38
CA TYR A 289 15.36 -15.77 0.92
C TYR A 289 16.83 -16.09 0.68
N SER A 290 17.58 -15.04 0.34
CA SER A 290 19.04 -14.95 0.40
C SER A 290 19.43 -13.92 1.48
N ALA A 291 20.72 -13.71 1.68
CA ALA A 291 21.23 -12.62 2.52
C ALA A 291 20.92 -11.23 1.92
N GLU A 292 20.90 -11.12 0.59
CA GLU A 292 20.74 -9.82 -0.10
C GLU A 292 19.38 -9.63 -0.77
N CYS A 293 18.73 -10.71 -1.21
CA CYS A 293 17.51 -10.62 -2.02
C CYS A 293 16.44 -11.63 -1.59
N VAL A 294 15.23 -11.42 -2.09
CA VAL A 294 14.07 -12.30 -1.88
C VAL A 294 13.32 -12.55 -3.19
N VAL A 295 12.88 -13.79 -3.38
CA VAL A 295 12.04 -14.21 -4.49
C VAL A 295 10.72 -14.76 -3.95
N PHE A 296 9.61 -14.10 -4.26
CA PHE A 296 8.27 -14.55 -3.92
C PHE A 296 7.72 -15.44 -5.02
N GLU A 297 7.35 -16.67 -4.68
CA GLU A 297 6.80 -17.67 -5.60
C GLU A 297 5.80 -18.56 -4.86
N PRO A 298 4.75 -19.10 -5.51
CA PRO A 298 3.83 -20.03 -4.88
C PRO A 298 4.56 -21.18 -4.16
N GLY A 299 4.09 -21.53 -2.96
CA GLY A 299 4.77 -22.51 -2.10
C GLY A 299 4.76 -23.91 -2.68
N ALA A 300 3.67 -24.27 -3.36
CA ALA A 300 3.57 -25.50 -4.13
C ALA A 300 4.02 -25.26 -5.58
N ARG A 301 4.98 -26.06 -6.06
CA ARG A 301 5.66 -25.84 -7.35
C ARG A 301 4.98 -26.56 -8.51
N HIS A 302 3.69 -26.28 -8.70
CA HIS A 302 2.92 -26.82 -9.82
C HIS A 302 2.74 -25.77 -10.90
N THR A 303 3.16 -26.09 -12.13
CA THR A 303 2.95 -25.22 -13.31
C THR A 303 1.52 -25.30 -13.85
N TYR A 304 0.81 -26.39 -13.53
CA TYR A 304 -0.54 -26.70 -14.02
C TYR A 304 -0.66 -26.57 -15.56
N SER A 305 0.30 -27.15 -16.28
CA SER A 305 0.51 -26.95 -17.72
C SER A 305 -0.70 -27.33 -18.59
N GLU A 306 -1.53 -28.27 -18.14
CA GLU A 306 -2.74 -28.69 -18.85
C GLU A 306 -3.87 -27.65 -18.84
N ALA A 307 -3.79 -26.64 -17.97
CA ALA A 307 -4.80 -25.58 -17.81
C ALA A 307 -4.43 -24.25 -18.48
N VAL A 308 -3.30 -24.21 -19.19
CA VAL A 308 -2.82 -23.03 -19.92
C VAL A 308 -3.87 -22.55 -20.93
N GLY A 309 -4.14 -21.24 -20.92
CA GLY A 309 -5.08 -20.57 -21.80
C GLY A 309 -6.55 -20.86 -21.49
N ARG A 310 -6.85 -21.68 -20.48
CA ARG A 310 -8.23 -22.05 -20.14
C ARG A 310 -8.89 -21.09 -19.16
N ASN A 311 -8.13 -20.17 -18.56
CA ASN A 311 -8.65 -19.18 -17.61
C ASN A 311 -9.36 -19.82 -16.40
N VAL A 312 -8.81 -20.94 -15.89
CA VAL A 312 -9.36 -21.70 -14.75
C VAL A 312 -8.41 -21.76 -13.55
N ALA A 313 -7.24 -21.13 -13.66
CA ALA A 313 -6.20 -21.20 -12.64
C ALA A 313 -6.55 -20.32 -11.44
N ASN A 314 -6.26 -20.78 -10.23
CA ASN A 314 -6.50 -20.01 -9.01
C ASN A 314 -5.39 -18.99 -8.76
N PRO A 315 -5.67 -17.66 -8.76
CA PRO A 315 -4.66 -16.65 -8.52
C PRO A 315 -4.33 -16.42 -7.03
N THR A 316 -5.04 -17.07 -6.10
CA THR A 316 -4.92 -16.84 -4.65
C THR A 316 -3.48 -16.95 -4.15
N ALA A 317 -2.75 -18.02 -4.46
CA ALA A 317 -1.37 -18.20 -4.01
C ALA A 317 -0.45 -17.10 -4.54
N MET A 318 -0.60 -16.72 -5.81
CA MET A 318 0.22 -15.67 -6.43
C MET A 318 -0.12 -14.28 -5.88
N LEU A 319 -1.40 -13.99 -5.62
CA LEU A 319 -1.84 -12.77 -4.94
C LEU A 319 -1.29 -12.71 -3.51
N LEU A 320 -1.30 -13.82 -2.77
CA LEU A 320 -0.70 -13.89 -1.43
C LEU A 320 0.83 -13.72 -1.45
N CYS A 321 1.51 -14.20 -2.49
CA CYS A 321 2.93 -13.90 -2.73
C CYS A 321 3.13 -12.39 -2.96
N ALA A 322 2.27 -11.75 -3.75
CA ALA A 322 2.29 -10.31 -3.98
C ALA A 322 2.01 -9.50 -2.68
N VAL A 323 1.09 -9.97 -1.83
CA VAL A 323 0.84 -9.42 -0.49
C VAL A 323 2.09 -9.51 0.40
N LYS A 324 2.78 -10.66 0.40
CA LYS A 324 4.05 -10.83 1.13
C LYS A 324 5.15 -9.92 0.58
N LEU A 325 5.22 -9.75 -0.74
CA LEU A 325 6.12 -8.80 -1.38
C LEU A 325 5.88 -7.38 -0.89
N LEU A 326 4.63 -6.91 -0.93
CA LEU A 326 4.25 -5.58 -0.45
C LEU A 326 4.64 -5.36 1.01
N HIS A 327 4.43 -6.36 1.86
CA HIS A 327 4.85 -6.30 3.25
C HIS A 327 6.38 -6.22 3.39
N HIS A 328 7.14 -6.91 2.54
CA HIS A 328 8.60 -6.89 2.57
C HIS A 328 9.18 -5.53 2.14
N VAL A 329 8.56 -4.85 1.18
CA VAL A 329 8.98 -3.52 0.72
C VAL A 329 8.38 -2.36 1.53
N ASN A 330 7.86 -2.65 2.73
CA ASN A 330 7.21 -1.70 3.65
C ASN A 330 5.94 -1.02 3.12
N LEU A 331 5.29 -1.59 2.10
CA LEU A 331 3.99 -1.14 1.58
C LEU A 331 2.83 -1.86 2.29
N LYS A 332 2.84 -1.80 3.64
CA LYS A 332 1.91 -2.56 4.49
C LYS A 332 0.43 -2.24 4.20
N ARG A 333 0.10 -0.97 3.95
CA ARG A 333 -1.28 -0.55 3.63
C ARG A 333 -1.85 -1.28 2.42
N TYR A 334 -1.09 -1.33 1.32
CA TYR A 334 -1.50 -2.03 0.10
C TYR A 334 -1.57 -3.54 0.32
N SER A 335 -0.63 -4.09 1.08
CA SER A 335 -0.61 -5.50 1.48
C SER A 335 -1.89 -5.90 2.21
N GLU A 336 -2.30 -5.12 3.21
CA GLU A 336 -3.51 -5.38 4.01
C GLU A 336 -4.78 -5.21 3.17
N GLN A 337 -4.87 -4.16 2.36
CA GLN A 337 -6.02 -3.91 1.48
C GLN A 337 -6.28 -5.09 0.53
N ILE A 338 -5.25 -5.58 -0.17
CA ILE A 338 -5.38 -6.70 -1.12
C ILE A 338 -5.67 -8.00 -0.37
N ARG A 339 -5.01 -8.25 0.76
CA ARG A 339 -5.26 -9.45 1.57
C ARG A 339 -6.70 -9.50 2.09
N ASP A 340 -7.22 -8.37 2.54
CA ASP A 340 -8.55 -8.31 3.11
C ASP A 340 -9.63 -8.40 2.02
N ALA A 341 -9.39 -7.84 0.83
CA ALA A 341 -10.22 -8.05 -0.34
C ALA A 341 -10.29 -9.55 -0.73
N LEU A 342 -9.13 -10.21 -0.79
CA LEU A 342 -9.04 -11.64 -1.08
C LEU A 342 -9.80 -12.47 -0.05
N ASN A 343 -9.62 -12.17 1.24
CA ASN A 343 -10.36 -12.84 2.32
C ASN A 343 -11.87 -12.61 2.22
N ARG A 344 -12.34 -11.43 1.77
CA ARG A 344 -13.76 -11.15 1.54
C ARG A 344 -14.30 -12.00 0.39
N VAL A 345 -13.59 -12.10 -0.73
CA VAL A 345 -13.99 -12.95 -1.87
C VAL A 345 -14.11 -14.41 -1.46
N LEU A 346 -13.11 -14.92 -0.73
CA LEU A 346 -13.11 -16.31 -0.27
C LEU A 346 -14.23 -16.58 0.74
N ASN A 347 -14.51 -15.65 1.67
CA ASN A 347 -15.60 -15.77 2.65
C ASN A 347 -17.00 -15.73 2.01
N ASP A 348 -17.21 -14.84 1.04
CA ASP A 348 -18.50 -14.73 0.34
C ASP A 348 -18.80 -16.01 -0.46
N GLY A 349 -17.76 -16.67 -0.96
CA GLY A 349 -17.84 -17.99 -1.58
C GLY A 349 -18.59 -18.03 -2.92
N LYS A 350 -19.04 -16.89 -3.44
CA LYS A 350 -19.76 -16.77 -4.72
C LYS A 350 -18.85 -16.93 -5.93
N VAL A 351 -17.68 -16.29 -5.89
CA VAL A 351 -16.71 -16.28 -7.00
C VAL A 351 -15.51 -17.11 -6.60
N LEU A 352 -15.62 -18.42 -6.76
CA LEU A 352 -14.56 -19.39 -6.45
C LEU A 352 -14.13 -20.14 -7.70
N THR A 353 -12.84 -20.41 -7.81
CA THR A 353 -12.26 -21.24 -8.88
C THR A 353 -12.56 -22.72 -8.64
N LYS A 354 -12.35 -23.53 -9.69
CA LYS A 354 -12.73 -24.95 -9.70
C LYS A 354 -12.04 -25.80 -8.63
N ASP A 355 -10.77 -25.51 -8.34
CA ASP A 355 -9.98 -26.17 -7.29
C ASP A 355 -10.54 -25.92 -5.88
N LEU A 356 -11.21 -24.78 -5.66
CA LEU A 356 -11.89 -24.45 -4.40
C LEU A 356 -13.36 -24.92 -4.38
N GLY A 357 -13.81 -25.64 -5.41
CA GLY A 357 -15.18 -26.15 -5.53
C GLY A 357 -16.18 -25.19 -6.19
N GLY A 358 -15.73 -24.07 -6.75
CA GLY A 358 -16.56 -23.16 -7.54
C GLY A 358 -16.52 -23.44 -9.04
N GLN A 359 -17.00 -22.50 -9.85
CA GLN A 359 -17.03 -22.58 -11.33
C GLN A 359 -16.51 -21.31 -12.02
N SER A 360 -16.02 -20.34 -11.24
CA SER A 360 -15.55 -19.06 -11.77
C SER A 360 -14.18 -19.19 -12.42
N SER A 361 -13.95 -18.32 -13.40
CA SER A 361 -12.68 -18.17 -14.10
C SER A 361 -11.65 -17.36 -13.32
N THR A 362 -10.37 -17.43 -13.72
CA THR A 362 -9.28 -16.61 -13.14
C THR A 362 -9.63 -15.12 -13.23
N THR A 363 -10.16 -14.69 -14.37
CA THR A 363 -10.53 -13.28 -14.62
C THR A 363 -11.69 -12.82 -13.75
N GLU A 364 -12.73 -13.65 -13.57
CA GLU A 364 -13.87 -13.31 -12.71
C GLU A 364 -13.43 -13.21 -11.25
N PHE A 365 -12.60 -14.14 -10.79
CA PHE A 365 -12.01 -14.09 -9.45
C PHE A 365 -11.21 -12.81 -9.24
N THR A 366 -10.37 -12.45 -10.21
CA THR A 366 -9.55 -11.22 -10.17
C THR A 366 -10.43 -9.97 -10.15
N ALA A 367 -11.49 -9.93 -10.95
CA ALA A 367 -12.42 -8.81 -10.99
C ALA A 367 -13.16 -8.65 -9.65
N ALA A 368 -13.58 -9.75 -9.04
CA ALA A 368 -14.20 -9.74 -7.71
C ALA A 368 -13.23 -9.22 -6.65
N ASP A 369 -11.96 -9.65 -6.67
CA ASP A 369 -10.93 -9.14 -5.77
C ASP A 369 -10.72 -7.62 -5.94
N ILE A 370 -10.64 -7.13 -7.18
CA ILE A 370 -10.55 -5.70 -7.48
C ILE A 370 -11.76 -4.92 -6.96
N GLN A 371 -12.99 -5.45 -7.13
CA GLN A 371 -14.20 -4.81 -6.62
C GLN A 371 -14.20 -4.75 -5.09
N GLN A 372 -13.70 -5.80 -4.44
CA GLN A 372 -13.56 -5.87 -3.00
C GLN A 372 -12.36 -5.09 -2.47
N CYS A 373 -11.47 -4.55 -3.31
CA CYS A 373 -10.38 -3.65 -2.93
C CYS A 373 -10.87 -2.24 -2.55
N THR A 374 -12.07 -2.11 -1.98
CA THR A 374 -12.55 -0.88 -1.37
C THR A 374 -11.88 -0.71 -0.01
N GLY A 375 -11.29 0.47 0.22
CA GLY A 375 -10.84 0.84 1.57
C GLY A 375 -12.05 0.90 2.52
N PRO A 376 -11.88 0.62 3.82
CA PRO A 376 -12.98 0.73 4.77
C PRO A 376 -13.62 2.12 4.70
N LEU A 377 -14.95 2.22 4.72
CA LEU A 377 -15.67 3.50 4.83
C LEU A 377 -15.20 4.28 6.07
N GLU A 378 -14.84 3.56 7.13
CA GLU A 378 -14.20 4.07 8.35
C GLU A 378 -12.87 4.77 8.05
N LEU A 379 -12.06 4.23 7.15
CA LEU A 379 -10.78 4.83 6.75
C LEU A 379 -10.98 6.12 5.94
N LEU A 380 -12.02 6.19 5.10
CA LEU A 380 -12.37 7.44 4.43
C LEU A 380 -12.79 8.50 5.46
N ASN A 381 -13.53 8.10 6.50
CA ASN A 381 -13.94 8.99 7.57
C ASN A 381 -12.75 9.48 8.43
N GLU A 382 -11.79 8.59 8.73
CA GLU A 382 -10.54 8.92 9.42
C GLU A 382 -9.65 9.86 8.59
N LEU A 383 -9.39 9.53 7.31
CA LEU A 383 -8.60 10.39 6.41
C LEU A 383 -9.27 11.75 6.24
N ASN A 384 -10.60 11.78 6.21
CA ASN A 384 -11.36 13.02 6.19
C ASN A 384 -11.25 13.81 7.49
N ALA A 385 -11.18 13.15 8.63
CA ALA A 385 -10.96 13.80 9.92
C ALA A 385 -9.55 14.42 9.97
N GLU A 386 -8.52 13.66 9.61
CA GLU A 386 -7.13 14.12 9.59
C GLU A 386 -6.93 15.27 8.58
N GLY A 387 -7.53 15.15 7.39
CA GLY A 387 -7.53 16.21 6.38
C GLY A 387 -8.19 17.50 6.89
N ARG A 388 -9.35 17.40 7.56
CA ARG A 388 -10.01 18.55 8.18
C ARG A 388 -9.18 19.18 9.29
N GLU A 389 -8.52 18.37 10.11
CA GLU A 389 -7.64 18.86 11.18
C GLU A 389 -6.47 19.67 10.62
N LYS A 390 -5.77 19.15 9.61
CA LYS A 390 -4.65 19.85 8.95
C LYS A 390 -5.09 21.15 8.28
N ILE A 391 -6.26 21.16 7.61
CA ILE A 391 -6.83 22.37 7.02
C ILE A 391 -7.18 23.41 8.10
N THR A 392 -7.67 22.96 9.26
CA THR A 392 -8.00 23.85 10.38
C THR A 392 -6.74 24.44 11.02
N ALA A 393 -5.68 23.64 11.18
CA ALA A 393 -4.38 24.11 11.64
C ALA A 393 -3.76 25.13 10.67
N LEU A 394 -3.86 24.88 9.36
CA LEU A 394 -3.38 25.80 8.32
C LEU A 394 -4.15 27.13 8.35
N ARG A 395 -5.49 27.08 8.47
CA ARG A 395 -6.33 28.29 8.66
C ARG A 395 -5.90 29.09 9.88
N SER A 396 -5.80 28.44 11.04
CA SER A 396 -5.39 29.10 12.29
C SER A 396 -4.00 29.75 12.16
N SER A 397 -3.08 29.11 11.44
CA SER A 397 -1.73 29.66 11.19
C SER A 397 -1.76 30.88 10.28
N ILE A 398 -2.58 30.87 9.23
CA ILE A 398 -2.81 32.02 8.34
C ILE A 398 -3.48 33.18 9.11
N ASP A 399 -4.43 32.88 10.00
CA ASP A 399 -5.09 33.90 10.83
C ASP A 399 -4.11 34.53 11.83
N LYS A 400 -3.23 33.72 12.44
CA LYS A 400 -2.14 34.21 13.29
C LYS A 400 -1.18 35.12 12.50
N LEU A 401 -0.74 34.70 11.32
CA LEU A 401 0.11 35.53 10.45
C LEU A 401 -0.57 36.84 10.06
N THR A 402 -1.88 36.80 9.80
CA THR A 402 -2.69 38.00 9.53
C THR A 402 -2.69 38.94 10.74
N SER A 403 -2.97 38.45 11.94
CA SER A 403 -2.94 39.27 13.17
C SER A 403 -1.55 39.87 13.47
N LEU A 404 -0.48 39.10 13.23
CA LEU A 404 0.90 39.56 13.36
C LEU A 404 1.22 40.68 12.36
N SER A 405 0.72 40.57 11.13
CA SER A 405 0.88 41.61 10.11
C SER A 405 0.18 42.92 10.47
N GLU A 406 -0.94 42.85 11.21
CA GLU A 406 -1.69 44.03 11.66
C GLU A 406 -1.04 44.75 12.85
N THR A 407 -0.31 44.01 13.70
CA THR A 407 0.40 44.57 14.87
C THR A 407 1.77 45.19 14.56
N LYS A 408 2.32 45.01 13.35
CA LYS A 408 3.66 45.52 12.99
C LYS A 408 3.63 47.00 12.58
N ILE A 409 4.61 47.76 13.08
CA ILE A 409 4.74 49.22 12.91
C ILE A 409 5.48 49.59 11.60
N ASN A 410 6.33 48.72 11.08
CA ASN A 410 7.16 48.99 9.89
C ASN A 410 6.36 48.71 8.59
N GLU A 411 6.04 49.75 7.80
CA GLU A 411 5.16 49.64 6.61
C GLU A 411 5.68 48.63 5.57
N LYS A 412 6.99 48.58 5.36
CA LYS A 412 7.60 47.71 4.33
C LYS A 412 7.44 46.22 4.67
N GLU A 413 7.72 45.84 5.92
CA GLU A 413 7.53 44.47 6.41
C GLU A 413 6.05 44.08 6.47
N ARG A 414 5.17 45.04 6.76
CA ARG A 414 3.72 44.82 6.74
C ARG A 414 3.24 44.48 5.32
N THR A 415 3.73 45.19 4.30
CA THR A 415 3.37 44.90 2.91
C THR A 415 3.89 43.55 2.42
N GLU A 416 5.10 43.14 2.81
CA GLU A 416 5.68 41.84 2.45
C GLU A 416 4.91 40.68 3.10
N LEU A 417 4.60 40.80 4.40
CA LEU A 417 3.81 39.79 5.12
C LEU A 417 2.39 39.67 4.59
N LEU A 418 1.74 40.77 4.21
CA LEU A 418 0.40 40.74 3.61
C LEU A 418 0.39 40.02 2.25
N ALA A 419 1.41 40.22 1.42
CA ALA A 419 1.55 39.51 0.15
C ALA A 419 1.77 37.99 0.35
N GLU A 420 2.55 37.62 1.37
CA GLU A 420 2.79 36.21 1.73
C GLU A 420 1.51 35.55 2.28
N VAL A 421 0.77 36.24 3.16
CA VAL A 421 -0.55 35.81 3.65
C VAL A 421 -1.54 35.60 2.51
N GLU A 422 -1.57 36.49 1.51
CA GLU A 422 -2.46 36.34 0.36
C GLU A 422 -2.09 35.14 -0.52
N THR A 423 -0.79 34.86 -0.64
CA THR A 423 -0.28 33.67 -1.33
C THR A 423 -0.70 32.38 -0.60
N TYR A 424 -0.57 32.34 0.73
CA TYR A 424 -1.05 31.21 1.54
C TYR A 424 -2.57 31.04 1.52
N LYS A 425 -3.34 32.14 1.48
CA LYS A 425 -4.80 32.09 1.28
C LYS A 425 -5.18 31.47 -0.07
N LYS A 426 -4.45 31.79 -1.14
CA LYS A 426 -4.65 31.16 -2.47
C LYS A 426 -4.33 29.66 -2.45
N GLN A 427 -3.22 29.26 -1.85
CA GLN A 427 -2.86 27.84 -1.68
C GLN A 427 -3.87 27.07 -0.84
N LEU A 428 -4.38 27.65 0.24
CA LEU A 428 -5.43 27.07 1.07
C LEU A 428 -6.71 26.83 0.26
N THR A 429 -7.10 27.78 -0.58
CA THR A 429 -8.30 27.68 -1.43
C THR A 429 -8.17 26.58 -2.47
N ALA A 430 -6.99 26.47 -3.12
CA ALA A 430 -6.70 25.39 -4.06
C ALA A 430 -6.72 24.01 -3.37
N SER A 431 -6.10 23.90 -2.19
CA SER A 431 -6.06 22.67 -1.40
C SER A 431 -7.45 22.24 -0.91
N LEU A 432 -8.30 23.19 -0.50
CA LEU A 432 -9.70 22.95 -0.17
C LEU A 432 -10.51 22.46 -1.37
N GLY A 433 -10.27 23.03 -2.56
CA GLY A 433 -10.90 22.58 -3.81
C GLY A 433 -10.53 21.13 -4.15
N ALA A 434 -9.24 20.78 -4.05
CA ALA A 434 -8.76 19.42 -4.27
C ALA A 434 -9.36 18.43 -3.25
N PHE A 435 -9.37 18.78 -1.96
CA PHE A 435 -9.95 17.95 -0.89
C PHE A 435 -11.45 17.70 -1.10
N ARG A 436 -12.22 18.73 -1.47
CA ARG A 436 -13.65 18.59 -1.79
C ARG A 436 -13.88 17.68 -3.00
N LYS A 437 -13.10 17.87 -4.08
CA LYS A 437 -13.23 17.05 -5.29
C LYS A 437 -12.95 15.58 -5.00
N ALA A 438 -11.91 15.28 -4.23
CA ALA A 438 -11.60 13.92 -3.80
C ALA A 438 -12.76 13.28 -3.01
N ASN A 439 -13.36 14.03 -2.07
CA ASN A 439 -14.48 13.53 -1.27
C ASN A 439 -15.75 13.25 -2.07
N VAL A 440 -16.09 14.11 -3.04
CA VAL A 440 -17.24 13.90 -3.92
C VAL A 440 -17.05 12.65 -4.78
N ILE A 441 -15.84 12.45 -5.33
CA ILE A 441 -15.52 11.26 -6.13
C ILE A 441 -15.65 10.01 -5.27
N SER A 442 -15.08 9.99 -4.07
CA SER A 442 -15.17 8.85 -3.15
C SER A 442 -16.62 8.56 -2.72
N ALA A 443 -17.41 9.58 -2.41
CA ALA A 443 -18.83 9.42 -2.04
C ALA A 443 -19.67 8.86 -3.19
N CYS A 444 -19.42 9.29 -4.43
CA CYS A 444 -20.12 8.79 -5.61
C CYS A 444 -19.81 7.30 -5.88
N VAL A 445 -18.56 6.88 -5.66
CA VAL A 445 -18.17 5.46 -5.74
C VAL A 445 -18.87 4.63 -4.67
N ILE A 446 -18.95 5.12 -3.43
CA ILE A 446 -19.65 4.45 -2.34
C ILE A 446 -21.14 4.29 -2.64
N ASP A 447 -21.79 5.36 -3.13
CA ASP A 447 -23.22 5.34 -3.44
C ASP A 447 -23.53 4.36 -4.60
N LYS A 448 -22.65 4.30 -5.61
CA LYS A 448 -22.74 3.31 -6.68
C LYS A 448 -22.66 1.88 -6.15
N LEU A 449 -21.70 1.60 -5.25
CA LEU A 449 -21.53 0.28 -4.63
C LEU A 449 -22.74 -0.09 -3.75
N ALA A 450 -23.24 0.83 -2.93
CA ALA A 450 -24.43 0.62 -2.11
C ALA A 450 -25.68 0.33 -2.96
N ARG A 451 -25.80 1.01 -4.11
CA ARG A 451 -26.86 0.76 -5.08
C ARG A 451 -26.74 -0.63 -5.72
N GLU A 452 -25.53 -1.05 -6.06
CA GLU A 452 -25.27 -2.39 -6.62
C GLU A 452 -25.58 -3.50 -5.59
N ASP A 453 -25.22 -3.30 -4.32
CA ASP A 453 -25.55 -4.21 -3.22
C ASP A 453 -27.08 -4.30 -2.99
N LEU A 454 -27.78 -3.16 -2.97
CA LEU A 454 -29.25 -3.09 -2.84
C LEU A 454 -29.99 -3.75 -4.00
N LEU A 455 -29.42 -3.71 -5.21
CA LEU A 455 -29.99 -4.32 -6.41
C LEU A 455 -29.59 -5.79 -6.57
N SER A 456 -28.65 -6.29 -5.75
CA SER A 456 -28.27 -7.70 -5.76
C SER A 456 -29.36 -8.57 -5.10
N ILE A 457 -29.77 -9.62 -5.80
CA ILE A 457 -30.78 -10.57 -5.30
C ILE A 457 -30.02 -11.68 -4.55
N SER A 458 -30.33 -11.88 -3.26
CA SER A 458 -29.76 -12.98 -2.45
C SER A 458 -30.11 -14.35 -3.06
N GLU A 459 -29.12 -15.26 -3.12
CA GLU A 459 -29.25 -16.62 -3.66
C GLU A 459 -30.29 -17.48 -2.92
N GLU A 460 -30.62 -17.17 -1.66
CA GLU A 460 -31.74 -17.80 -0.95
C GLU A 460 -33.08 -17.52 -1.65
N GLN A 461 -33.24 -16.33 -2.24
CA GLN A 461 -34.44 -15.97 -3.01
C GLN A 461 -34.44 -16.58 -4.40
N GLN A 462 -33.29 -16.71 -5.08
CA GLN A 462 -33.21 -17.42 -6.37
C GLN A 462 -33.47 -18.93 -6.23
N ASN A 463 -33.00 -19.55 -5.15
CA ASN A 463 -33.27 -20.96 -4.85
C ASN A 463 -34.71 -21.19 -4.38
N ALA A 464 -35.32 -20.24 -3.66
CA ALA A 464 -36.75 -20.28 -3.32
C ALA A 464 -37.65 -20.09 -4.57
N LEU A 465 -37.27 -19.21 -5.50
CA LEU A 465 -37.97 -18.99 -6.78
C LEU A 465 -37.91 -20.22 -7.69
N ARG A 466 -36.83 -21.01 -7.66
CA ARG A 466 -36.73 -22.27 -8.41
C ARG A 466 -37.52 -23.42 -7.80
N LYS A 467 -37.88 -23.38 -6.50
CA LYS A 467 -38.43 -24.53 -5.77
C LYS A 467 -39.94 -24.57 -5.52
N ARG A 468 -40.78 -23.61 -5.95
CA ARG A 468 -42.23 -23.68 -5.66
C ARG A 468 -43.14 -23.32 -6.84
N ARG A 469 -43.59 -24.35 -7.56
CA ARG A 469 -44.85 -24.34 -8.32
C ARG A 469 -46.00 -24.72 -7.37
N ASP A 470 -46.50 -23.76 -6.61
CA ASP A 470 -47.78 -23.93 -5.91
C ASP A 470 -48.56 -22.60 -5.89
N LYS A 471 -49.84 -22.65 -6.30
CA LYS A 471 -50.64 -21.45 -6.60
C LYS A 471 -50.89 -20.53 -5.39
N GLN A 472 -50.89 -21.06 -4.17
CA GLN A 472 -51.01 -20.27 -2.94
C GLN A 472 -49.69 -19.57 -2.54
N GLY A 473 -48.54 -20.17 -2.87
CA GLY A 473 -47.22 -19.56 -2.62
C GLY A 473 -46.98 -18.31 -3.45
N LEU A 474 -47.48 -18.29 -4.70
CA LEU A 474 -47.35 -17.16 -5.63
C LEU A 474 -48.02 -15.87 -5.14
N ALA A 475 -49.19 -15.95 -4.50
CA ALA A 475 -49.88 -14.77 -3.96
C ALA A 475 -49.15 -14.18 -2.74
N SER A 476 -48.67 -15.05 -1.84
CA SER A 476 -47.87 -14.63 -0.66
C SER A 476 -46.49 -14.07 -1.06
N ALA A 477 -45.84 -14.66 -2.06
CA ALA A 477 -44.58 -14.19 -2.60
C ALA A 477 -44.76 -12.88 -3.39
N SER A 478 -45.85 -12.73 -4.14
CA SER A 478 -46.18 -11.45 -4.79
C SER A 478 -46.40 -10.36 -3.75
N ASN A 479 -47.09 -10.64 -2.64
CA ASN A 479 -47.26 -9.67 -1.55
C ASN A 479 -45.92 -9.33 -0.86
N GLN A 480 -45.04 -10.30 -0.60
CA GLN A 480 -43.71 -10.03 -0.03
C GLN A 480 -42.78 -9.27 -1.00
N VAL A 481 -42.80 -9.60 -2.30
CA VAL A 481 -42.03 -8.87 -3.31
C VAL A 481 -42.59 -7.45 -3.45
N THR A 482 -43.91 -7.28 -3.38
CA THR A 482 -44.55 -5.96 -3.41
C THR A 482 -44.21 -5.15 -2.16
N GLU A 483 -44.19 -5.78 -0.97
CA GLU A 483 -43.75 -5.11 0.27
C GLU A 483 -42.26 -4.73 0.23
N LYS A 484 -41.39 -5.59 -0.29
CA LYS A 484 -39.96 -5.25 -0.46
C LYS A 484 -39.74 -4.18 -1.51
N LEU A 485 -40.48 -4.20 -2.62
CA LEU A 485 -40.44 -3.13 -3.61
C LEU A 485 -40.97 -1.81 -3.03
N LEU A 486 -42.00 -1.86 -2.20
CA LEU A 486 -42.49 -0.70 -1.46
C LEU A 486 -41.48 -0.22 -0.42
N SER A 487 -40.74 -1.09 0.25
CA SER A 487 -39.70 -0.69 1.21
C SER A 487 -38.48 -0.09 0.50
N ILE A 488 -38.05 -0.67 -0.62
CA ILE A 488 -36.99 -0.13 -1.48
C ILE A 488 -37.42 1.22 -2.06
N SER A 489 -38.67 1.34 -2.51
CA SER A 489 -39.22 2.60 -3.01
C SER A 489 -39.27 3.68 -1.94
N ARG A 490 -39.70 3.34 -0.70
CA ARG A 490 -39.65 4.27 0.44
C ARG A 490 -38.23 4.68 0.79
N HIS A 491 -37.29 3.74 0.81
CA HIS A 491 -35.90 4.05 1.14
C HIS A 491 -35.23 4.91 0.05
N LEU A 492 -35.49 4.62 -1.24
CA LEU A 492 -35.03 5.46 -2.36
C LEU A 492 -35.68 6.84 -2.32
N ALA A 493 -36.96 6.94 -1.97
CA ALA A 493 -37.65 8.21 -1.80
C ALA A 493 -37.03 9.03 -0.65
N GLU A 494 -36.75 8.41 0.50
CA GLU A 494 -36.07 9.06 1.63
C GLU A 494 -34.66 9.52 1.28
N THR A 495 -33.88 8.70 0.56
CA THR A 495 -32.52 9.07 0.13
C THR A 495 -32.54 10.18 -0.92
N THR A 496 -33.54 10.18 -1.81
CA THR A 496 -33.72 11.24 -2.81
C THR A 496 -34.18 12.54 -2.16
N GLN A 497 -35.05 12.46 -1.15
CA GLN A 497 -35.50 13.61 -0.36
C GLN A 497 -34.34 14.21 0.44
N LYS A 498 -33.55 13.39 1.14
CA LYS A 498 -32.33 13.86 1.83
C LYS A 498 -31.33 14.49 0.87
N SER A 499 -31.14 13.90 -0.31
CA SER A 499 -30.28 14.46 -1.37
C SER A 499 -30.82 15.81 -1.85
N GLY A 500 -32.14 15.94 -2.01
CA GLY A 500 -32.82 17.19 -2.34
C GLY A 500 -32.63 18.26 -1.28
N ASP A 501 -32.87 17.93 -0.01
CA ASP A 501 -32.68 18.84 1.13
C ASP A 501 -31.22 19.31 1.23
N THR A 502 -30.25 18.42 0.97
CA THR A 502 -28.84 18.82 0.91
C THR A 502 -28.52 19.71 -0.29
N LEU A 503 -29.13 19.49 -1.45
CA LEU A 503 -28.98 20.34 -2.62
C LEU A 503 -29.60 21.73 -2.39
N ASP A 504 -30.78 21.80 -1.78
CA ASP A 504 -31.41 23.08 -1.40
C ASP A 504 -30.59 23.82 -0.34
N THR A 505 -30.00 23.10 0.61
CA THR A 505 -29.08 23.71 1.60
C THR A 505 -27.83 24.26 0.92
N LEU A 506 -27.30 23.57 -0.09
CA LEU A 506 -26.15 24.02 -0.89
C LEU A 506 -26.50 25.20 -1.80
N LEU A 507 -27.68 25.20 -2.42
CA LEU A 507 -28.20 26.31 -3.22
C LEU A 507 -28.44 27.55 -2.36
N THR A 508 -29.08 27.40 -1.20
CA THR A 508 -29.29 28.48 -0.24
C THR A 508 -27.97 29.05 0.28
N SER A 509 -26.95 28.20 0.45
CA SER A 509 -25.60 28.63 0.82
C SER A 509 -24.89 29.36 -0.33
N SER A 510 -25.09 28.91 -1.57
CA SER A 510 -24.57 29.56 -2.78
C SER A 510 -25.20 30.93 -2.99
N ASP A 511 -26.52 31.05 -2.80
CA ASP A 511 -27.26 32.31 -2.92
C ASP A 511 -26.86 33.30 -1.83
N LYS A 512 -26.65 32.82 -0.59
CA LYS A 512 -26.07 33.66 0.47
C LYS A 512 -24.70 34.18 0.09
N VAL A 513 -23.80 33.34 -0.42
CA VAL A 513 -22.46 33.76 -0.85
C VAL A 513 -22.52 34.76 -2.01
N SER A 514 -23.43 34.55 -2.97
CA SER A 514 -23.67 35.47 -4.09
C SER A 514 -24.21 36.83 -3.61
N SER A 515 -25.18 36.82 -2.68
CA SER A 515 -25.70 38.04 -2.05
C SER A 515 -24.62 38.78 -1.26
N THR A 516 -23.80 38.08 -0.48
CA THR A 516 -22.70 38.69 0.28
C THR A 516 -21.66 39.30 -0.66
N LYS A 517 -21.40 38.67 -1.82
CA LYS A 517 -20.53 39.24 -2.85
C LYS A 517 -21.10 40.55 -3.42
N ASN A 518 -22.39 40.57 -3.78
CA ASN A 518 -23.04 41.78 -4.30
C ASN A 518 -23.07 42.92 -3.25
N GLU A 519 -23.28 42.57 -1.98
CA GLU A 519 -23.26 43.53 -0.87
C GLU A 519 -21.85 44.10 -0.62
N LEU A 520 -20.81 43.27 -0.72
CA LEU A 520 -19.41 43.71 -0.67
C LEU A 520 -19.03 44.62 -1.85
N GLU A 521 -19.47 44.32 -3.07
CA GLU A 521 -19.26 45.18 -4.23
C GLU A 521 -19.96 46.54 -4.07
N HIS A 522 -21.16 46.55 -3.47
CA HIS A 522 -21.87 47.79 -3.16
C HIS A 522 -21.15 48.61 -2.08
N GLN A 523 -20.69 47.97 -0.99
CA GLN A 523 -19.92 48.64 0.06
C GLN A 523 -18.60 49.22 -0.47
N GLN A 524 -17.92 48.52 -1.38
CA GLN A 524 -16.72 49.02 -2.04
C GLN A 524 -16.99 50.31 -2.83
N GLN A 525 -18.10 50.37 -3.58
CA GLN A 525 -18.49 51.59 -4.30
C GLN A 525 -18.77 52.77 -3.37
N VAL A 526 -19.45 52.52 -2.24
CA VAL A 526 -19.73 53.55 -1.22
C VAL A 526 -18.43 54.09 -0.61
N ILE A 527 -17.48 53.21 -0.28
CA ILE A 527 -16.16 53.62 0.26
C ILE A 527 -15.40 54.51 -0.73
N VAL A 528 -15.43 54.18 -2.02
CA VAL A 528 -14.80 55.00 -3.08
C VAL A 528 -15.46 56.37 -3.20
N GLN A 529 -16.78 56.46 -3.08
CA GLN A 529 -17.50 57.74 -3.10
C GLN A 529 -17.21 58.58 -1.85
N SER A 530 -17.20 57.97 -0.66
CA SER A 530 -16.84 58.65 0.59
C SER A 530 -15.40 59.17 0.56
N GLY A 531 -14.45 58.42 0.00
CA GLY A 531 -13.08 58.89 -0.21
C GLY A 531 -12.99 60.13 -1.11
N LYS A 532 -13.79 60.19 -2.18
CA LYS A 532 -13.87 61.39 -3.06
C LYS A 532 -14.44 62.61 -2.33
N LEU A 533 -15.39 62.41 -1.41
CA LEU A 533 -15.99 63.49 -0.63
C LEU A 533 -15.03 64.02 0.46
N LEU A 534 -14.31 63.14 1.14
CA LEU A 534 -13.25 63.50 2.09
C LEU A 534 -12.15 64.32 1.43
N GLY A 535 -11.73 63.95 0.21
CA GLY A 535 -10.75 64.74 -0.57
C GLY A 535 -11.25 66.11 -1.03
N LYS A 536 -12.57 66.34 -1.12
CA LYS A 536 -13.17 67.65 -1.38
C LYS A 536 -13.26 68.49 -0.10
N TYR A 537 -13.53 67.86 1.04
CA TYR A 537 -13.59 68.54 2.34
C TYR A 537 -12.21 69.02 2.81
N GLY A 538 -11.17 68.19 2.67
CA GLY A 538 -9.80 68.59 3.02
C GLY A 538 -9.27 69.76 2.18
N ARG A 539 -9.72 69.89 0.93
CA ARG A 539 -9.39 71.05 0.07
C ARG A 539 -10.03 72.35 0.56
N ARG A 540 -11.25 72.31 1.09
CA ARG A 540 -11.94 73.49 1.65
C ARG A 540 -11.24 74.02 2.90
N GLU A 541 -10.79 73.13 3.76
CA GLU A 541 -10.10 73.52 5.00
C GLU A 541 -8.76 74.23 4.73
N VAL A 542 -8.05 73.80 3.68
CA VAL A 542 -6.81 74.46 3.24
C VAL A 542 -7.10 75.83 2.63
N THR A 543 -8.14 75.96 1.78
CA THR A 543 -8.51 77.26 1.20
C THR A 543 -8.98 78.27 2.26
N ASP A 544 -9.73 77.83 3.27
CA ASP A 544 -10.20 78.71 4.35
C ASP A 544 -9.04 79.21 5.22
N LYS A 545 -8.06 78.33 5.52
CA LYS A 545 -6.83 78.73 6.24
C LYS A 545 -6.00 79.75 5.46
N VAL A 546 -5.89 79.60 4.13
CA VAL A 546 -5.16 80.55 3.27
C VAL A 546 -5.86 81.92 3.21
N LEU A 547 -7.20 81.94 3.12
CA LEU A 547 -8.00 83.17 3.13
C LEU A 547 -7.84 83.95 4.44
N LEU A 548 -7.83 83.24 5.58
CA LEU A 548 -7.61 83.84 6.91
C LEU A 548 -6.22 84.48 7.04
N VAL A 549 -5.19 83.83 6.50
CA VAL A 549 -3.81 84.38 6.50
C VAL A 549 -3.71 85.63 5.63
N LEU A 550 -4.33 85.63 4.44
CA LEU A 550 -4.36 86.80 3.55
C LEU A 550 -5.12 87.97 4.17
N ALA A 551 -6.25 87.73 4.81
CA ALA A 551 -7.02 88.77 5.51
C ALA A 551 -6.22 89.37 6.68
N PHE A 552 -5.48 88.54 7.42
CA PHE A 552 -4.62 88.99 8.51
C PHE A 552 -3.42 89.81 8.02
N ALA A 553 -2.81 89.41 6.90
CA ALA A 553 -1.73 90.17 6.27
C ALA A 553 -2.22 91.54 5.76
N PHE A 554 -3.42 91.60 5.17
CA PHE A 554 -4.04 92.85 4.74
C PHE A 554 -4.36 93.77 5.93
N PHE A 555 -4.88 93.22 7.03
CA PHE A 555 -5.10 93.96 8.27
C PHE A 555 -3.81 94.58 8.80
N LEU A 556 -2.71 93.80 8.86
CA LEU A 556 -1.39 94.31 9.26
C LEU A 556 -0.90 95.42 8.33
N ALA A 557 -1.06 95.28 7.02
CA ALA A 557 -0.69 96.32 6.05
C ALA A 557 -1.48 97.62 6.28
N CYS A 558 -2.78 97.54 6.57
CA CYS A 558 -3.59 98.71 6.94
C CYS A 558 -3.13 99.35 8.25
N VAL A 559 -2.79 98.55 9.28
CA VAL A 559 -2.27 99.05 10.56
C VAL A 559 -0.94 99.77 10.36
N PHE A 560 -0.03 99.19 9.57
CA PHE A 560 1.26 99.81 9.23
C PHE A 560 1.08 101.11 8.43
N TYR A 561 0.15 101.14 7.46
CA TYR A 561 -0.18 102.34 6.69
C TYR A 561 -0.70 103.47 7.59
N ILE A 562 -1.57 103.16 8.55
CA ILE A 562 -2.11 104.14 9.51
C ILE A 562 -1.01 104.64 10.46
N LEU A 563 -0.13 103.75 10.95
CA LEU A 563 1.00 104.13 11.80
C LEU A 563 1.99 105.04 11.06
N GLN A 564 2.27 104.75 9.78
CA GLN A 564 3.16 105.56 8.95
C GLN A 564 2.61 106.99 8.73
N LYS A 565 1.29 107.14 8.63
CA LYS A 565 0.63 108.44 8.39
C LYS A 565 0.42 109.28 9.66
N ARG A 566 0.76 108.75 10.84
CA ARG A 566 0.57 109.43 12.15
C ARG A 566 1.89 109.79 12.84
N LEU A 567 3.01 109.28 12.32
CA LEU A 567 4.37 109.50 12.82
C LEU A 567 5.17 110.52 11.98
N PHE A 568 4.57 111.03 10.91
CA PHE A 568 4.94 112.22 10.12
C PHE A 568 3.67 113.03 9.88
#